data_AF-A0A3D4HPP3-F1
#
_entry.id   AF-A0A3D4HPP3-F1
#
_cell.length_a   1.000
_cell.length_b   1.000
_cell.length_c   1.000
_cell.angle_alpha   90.00
_cell.angle_beta   90.00
_cell.angle_gamma   90.00
#
_symmetry.space_group_name_H-M   'P 1'
#
loop_
_entity.id
_entity.type
_entity.pdbx_description
1 polymer ?
#
loop_
_entity_poly.entity_id
_entity_poly.type
_entity_poly.pdbx_seq_one_letter_code
_entity_poly.pdbx_strand_id
1 'polypeptide(L)'
;PKEYADSGQFAQALTEVLEQNNIDLIVLAGYLYILPESLVKKYKNRIINVHPSLIPAFCGEGYYGLKVHRAVLNRGVKVTGATVHFVDEGTDTGPIILQKAVEV
;
A
#
# COMPACT_ATOMS: atom_id res chain seq x y z
N PRO A 1 0.66 8.01 -13.52
CA PRO A 1 1.80 7.21 -14.05
C PRO A 1 1.84 7.08 -15.57
N LYS A 2 0.73 6.71 -16.24
CA LYS A 2 0.70 6.43 -17.69
C LYS A 2 1.01 7.62 -18.60
N GLU A 3 0.92 8.84 -18.08
CA GLU A 3 1.19 10.09 -18.82
C GLU A 3 2.67 10.46 -18.84
N TYR A 4 3.52 9.77 -18.08
CA TYR A 4 4.96 10.01 -18.02
C TYR A 4 5.71 9.00 -18.89
N ALA A 5 6.83 9.42 -19.47
CA ALA A 5 7.61 8.58 -20.39
C ALA A 5 8.20 7.34 -19.70
N ASP A 6 8.56 7.48 -18.42
CA ASP A 6 9.12 6.41 -17.60
C ASP A 6 8.76 6.58 -16.11
N SER A 7 9.09 5.57 -15.32
CA SER A 7 8.84 5.55 -13.87
C SER A 7 9.66 6.59 -13.11
N GLY A 8 10.83 6.98 -13.61
CA GLY A 8 11.69 8.00 -13.03
C GLY A 8 11.08 9.40 -13.14
N GLN A 9 10.58 9.77 -14.32
CA GLN A 9 9.88 11.03 -14.52
C GLN A 9 8.62 11.14 -13.66
N PHE A 10 7.84 10.05 -13.58
CA PHE A 10 6.68 10.01 -12.69
C PHE A 10 7.10 10.18 -11.22
N ALA A 11 8.17 9.51 -10.79
CA ALA A 11 8.68 9.62 -9.42
C ALA A 11 9.12 11.03 -9.07
N GLN A 12 9.82 11.71 -9.98
CA GLN A 12 10.25 13.09 -9.81
C GLN A 12 9.05 14.02 -9.67
N ALA A 13 8.11 13.97 -10.63
CA ALA A 13 6.94 14.84 -10.62
C ALA A 13 6.07 14.62 -9.37
N LEU A 14 5.88 13.37 -8.95
CA LEU A 14 5.15 13.07 -7.71
C LEU A 14 5.87 13.65 -6.49
N THR A 15 7.18 13.50 -6.41
CA THR A 15 7.98 14.01 -5.29
C THR A 15 7.91 15.54 -5.19
N GLU A 16 8.04 16.24 -6.33
CA GLU A 16 7.98 17.69 -6.39
C GLU A 16 6.62 18.24 -5.90
N VAL A 17 5.52 17.62 -6.33
CA VAL A 17 4.17 18.02 -5.87
C VAL A 17 4.02 17.85 -4.36
N LEU A 18 4.51 16.74 -3.81
CA LEU A 18 4.43 16.49 -2.37
C LEU A 18 5.27 17.49 -1.56
N GLU A 19 6.45 17.87 -2.05
CA GLU A 19 7.30 18.86 -1.40
C GLU A 19 6.74 20.27 -1.46
N GLN A 20 6.23 20.69 -2.61
CA GLN A 20 5.63 22.01 -2.80
C GLN A 20 4.44 22.25 -1.86
N ASN A 21 3.72 21.19 -1.53
CA ASN A 21 2.59 21.24 -0.61
C ASN A 21 2.96 20.97 0.85
N ASN A 22 4.25 20.82 1.17
CA ASN A 22 4.77 20.51 2.52
C ASN A 22 4.05 19.32 3.17
N ILE A 23 3.93 18.21 2.44
CA ILE A 23 3.21 17.03 2.93
C ILE A 23 3.98 16.34 4.06
N ASP A 24 3.31 16.15 5.20
CA ASP A 24 3.88 15.45 6.36
C ASP A 24 3.57 13.94 6.37
N LEU A 25 2.45 13.52 5.80
CA LEU A 25 1.97 12.14 5.79
C LEU A 25 1.30 11.81 4.46
N ILE A 26 1.68 10.67 3.88
CA ILE A 26 1.08 10.09 2.68
C ILE A 26 0.18 8.93 3.09
N VAL A 27 -1.07 8.94 2.64
CA VAL A 27 -2.04 7.87 2.92
C VAL A 27 -2.43 7.20 1.61
N LEU A 28 -2.07 5.92 1.46
CA LEU A 28 -2.47 5.09 0.32
C LEU A 28 -3.85 4.49 0.61
N ALA A 29 -4.85 4.94 -0.12
CA ALA A 29 -6.24 4.48 -0.01
C ALA A 29 -6.71 3.90 -1.35
N GLY A 30 -6.43 2.62 -1.59
CA GLY A 30 -6.73 1.96 -2.87
C GLY A 30 -5.76 2.32 -4.00
N TYR A 31 -4.52 2.69 -3.67
CA TYR A 31 -3.49 2.99 -4.64
C TYR A 31 -2.91 1.69 -5.23
N LEU A 32 -3.05 1.49 -6.54
CA LEU A 32 -2.74 0.22 -7.22
C LEU A 32 -1.36 0.19 -7.91
N TYR A 33 -0.52 1.19 -7.67
CA TYR A 33 0.81 1.27 -8.26
C TYR A 33 1.87 1.08 -7.18
N ILE A 34 3.01 0.52 -7.57
CA ILE A 34 4.18 0.47 -6.68
C ILE A 34 4.74 1.88 -6.57
N LEU A 35 4.96 2.35 -5.34
CA LEU A 35 5.61 3.64 -5.12
C LEU A 35 7.08 3.57 -5.55
N PRO A 36 7.61 4.66 -6.14
CA PRO A 36 9.05 4.74 -6.40
C PRO A 36 9.86 4.59 -5.11
N GLU A 37 10.90 3.76 -5.15
CA GLU A 37 11.76 3.49 -3.98
C GLU A 37 12.38 4.77 -3.41
N SER A 38 12.72 5.74 -4.27
CA SER A 38 13.23 7.06 -3.86
C SER A 38 12.24 7.83 -3.00
N LEU A 39 10.94 7.76 -3.33
CA LEU A 39 9.88 8.38 -2.55
C LEU A 39 9.69 7.67 -1.21
N VAL A 40 9.68 6.34 -1.20
CA VAL A 40 9.55 5.53 0.02
C VAL A 40 10.68 5.86 1.00
N LYS A 41 11.92 5.95 0.52
CA LYS A 41 13.07 6.35 1.36
C LYS A 41 12.95 7.77 1.90
N LYS A 42 12.53 8.72 1.08
CA LYS A 42 12.37 10.14 1.47
C LYS A 42 11.27 10.35 2.51
N TYR A 43 10.16 9.62 2.38
CA TYR A 43 9.02 9.66 3.30
C TYR A 43 9.00 8.44 4.22
N LYS A 44 10.17 7.91 4.60
CA LYS A 44 10.27 6.80 5.56
C LYS A 44 9.49 7.10 6.83
N ASN A 45 8.70 6.14 7.30
CA ASN A 45 7.78 6.25 8.45
C ASN A 45 6.70 7.35 8.31
N ARG A 46 6.47 7.85 7.09
CA ARG A 46 5.49 8.89 6.75
C ARG A 46 4.59 8.49 5.58
N ILE A 47 4.53 7.19 5.29
CA ILE A 47 3.61 6.61 4.31
C ILE A 47 2.87 5.48 5.01
N ILE A 48 1.55 5.50 4.98
CA ILE A 48 0.70 4.43 5.48
C ILE A 48 -0.21 3.90 4.37
N ASN A 49 -0.52 2.61 4.43
CA ASN A 49 -1.42 1.93 3.52
C ASN A 49 -2.49 1.17 4.29
N VAL A 50 -3.67 1.03 3.68
CA VAL A 50 -4.70 0.10 4.14
C VAL A 50 -4.83 -1.07 3.18
N HIS A 51 -4.64 -2.28 3.70
CA HIS A 51 -4.72 -3.53 2.95
C HIS A 51 -5.92 -4.37 3.44
N PRO A 52 -6.77 -4.91 2.55
CA PRO A 52 -8.02 -5.59 2.92
C PRO A 52 -7.84 -7.07 3.31
N SER A 53 -6.86 -7.35 4.17
CA SER A 53 -6.70 -8.63 4.86
C SER A 53 -6.02 -8.43 6.22
N LEU A 54 -5.90 -9.50 7.01
CA LEU A 54 -5.04 -9.54 8.19
C LEU A 54 -3.62 -9.96 7.78
N ILE A 55 -2.78 -8.99 7.39
CA ILE A 55 -1.35 -9.20 7.09
C ILE A 55 -0.70 -10.01 8.24
N PRO A 56 0.12 -11.04 7.95
CA PRO A 56 0.69 -11.39 6.64
C PRO A 56 -0.18 -12.31 5.76
N ALA A 57 -1.45 -12.57 6.10
CA ALA A 57 -2.31 -13.38 5.25
C ALA A 57 -2.80 -12.58 4.03
N PHE A 58 -2.81 -13.19 2.84
CA PHE A 58 -3.38 -12.62 1.61
C PHE A 58 -2.85 -11.21 1.27
N CYS A 59 -1.55 -10.97 1.37
CA CYS A 59 -0.89 -9.70 1.07
C CYS A 59 0.33 -9.89 0.17
N GLY A 60 0.94 -8.79 -0.27
CA GLY A 60 2.09 -8.81 -1.15
C GLY A 60 1.73 -8.94 -2.64
N GLU A 61 2.69 -9.38 -3.45
CA GLU A 61 2.50 -9.45 -4.89
C GLU A 61 1.31 -10.33 -5.29
N GLY A 62 0.46 -9.82 -6.19
CA GLY A 62 -0.75 -10.50 -6.64
C GLY A 62 -1.99 -10.29 -5.75
N TYR A 63 -1.83 -9.75 -4.54
CA TYR A 63 -2.93 -9.46 -3.61
C TYR A 63 -3.27 -7.97 -3.62
N TYR A 64 -4.06 -7.54 -4.60
CA TYR A 64 -4.55 -6.15 -4.67
C TYR A 64 -6.00 -6.10 -5.16
N GLY A 65 -6.72 -5.06 -4.74
CA GLY A 65 -8.13 -4.86 -5.08
C GLY A 65 -8.99 -6.10 -4.82
N LEU A 66 -9.83 -6.47 -5.78
CA LEU A 66 -10.73 -7.64 -5.65
C LEU A 66 -10.01 -8.99 -5.54
N LYS A 67 -8.72 -9.09 -5.89
CA LYS A 67 -7.97 -10.35 -5.83
C LYS A 67 -7.83 -10.85 -4.39
N VAL A 68 -7.69 -9.93 -3.43
CA VAL A 68 -7.59 -10.25 -1.99
C VAL A 68 -8.87 -10.94 -1.52
N HIS A 69 -10.02 -10.30 -1.76
CA HIS A 69 -11.33 -10.82 -1.37
C HIS A 69 -11.63 -12.19 -2.02
N ARG A 70 -11.31 -12.34 -3.32
CA ARG A 70 -11.46 -13.63 -4.01
C ARG A 70 -10.58 -14.72 -3.38
N ALA A 71 -9.34 -14.41 -3.03
CA ALA A 71 -8.44 -15.37 -2.41
C ALA A 71 -8.92 -15.78 -1.01
N VAL A 72 -9.42 -14.83 -0.21
CA VAL A 72 -10.04 -15.08 1.11
C VAL A 72 -11.21 -16.07 0.97
N LEU A 73 -12.14 -15.80 0.05
CA LEU A 73 -13.30 -16.66 -0.21
C LEU A 73 -12.89 -18.05 -0.73
N ASN A 74 -11.99 -18.10 -1.72
CA ASN A 74 -11.51 -19.35 -2.30
C ASN A 74 -10.78 -20.23 -1.29
N ARG A 75 -10.05 -19.61 -0.34
CA ARG A 75 -9.38 -20.35 0.73
C ARG A 75 -10.37 -20.88 1.77
N GLY A 76 -11.56 -20.29 1.87
CA GLY A 76 -12.62 -20.69 2.80
C GLY A 76 -12.34 -20.34 4.26
N VAL A 77 -11.52 -19.31 4.52
CA VAL A 77 -11.27 -18.83 5.89
C VAL A 77 -12.56 -18.27 6.50
N LYS A 78 -12.68 -18.35 7.83
CA LYS A 78 -13.86 -17.85 8.57
C LYS A 78 -13.66 -16.47 9.17
N VAL A 79 -12.43 -16.00 9.19
CA VAL A 79 -12.05 -14.68 9.67
C VAL A 79 -11.06 -14.08 8.67
N THR A 80 -11.31 -12.83 8.29
CA THR A 80 -10.40 -11.95 7.56
C THR A 80 -10.36 -10.60 8.28
N GLY A 81 -9.96 -9.52 7.61
CA GLY A 81 -10.00 -8.19 8.19
C GLY A 81 -9.38 -7.14 7.27
N ALA A 82 -8.95 -6.04 7.89
CA ALA A 82 -8.13 -5.02 7.25
C ALA A 82 -6.93 -4.67 8.14
N THR A 83 -5.83 -4.29 7.50
CA THR A 83 -4.59 -3.88 8.14
C THR A 83 -4.21 -2.49 7.69
N VAL A 84 -3.93 -1.60 8.65
CA VAL A 84 -3.20 -0.36 8.41
C VAL A 84 -1.74 -0.58 8.80
N HIS A 85 -0.81 -0.27 7.91
CA HIS A 85 0.62 -0.46 8.13
C HIS A 85 1.43 0.67 7.51
N PHE A 86 2.65 0.86 8.00
CA PHE A 86 3.64 1.70 7.33
C PHE A 86 4.08 1.04 6.02
N VAL A 87 4.38 1.84 5.00
CA VAL A 87 4.97 1.36 3.76
C VAL A 87 6.50 1.39 3.87
N ASP A 88 7.14 0.30 3.44
CA ASP A 88 8.58 0.16 3.28
C ASP A 88 8.90 -0.28 1.85
N GLU A 89 10.14 -0.72 1.59
CA GLU A 89 10.60 -1.10 0.25
C GLU A 89 9.94 -2.37 -0.30
N GLY A 90 9.23 -3.13 0.53
CA GLY A 90 8.48 -4.32 0.10
C GLY A 90 6.97 -4.09 0.03
N THR A 91 6.27 -5.02 -0.62
CA THR A 91 4.82 -4.96 -0.77
C THR A 91 4.13 -5.52 0.47
N ASP A 92 3.41 -4.67 1.22
CA ASP A 92 2.68 -5.02 2.44
C ASP A 92 3.55 -5.62 3.56
N THR A 93 4.84 -5.26 3.60
CA THR A 93 5.83 -5.80 4.57
C THR A 93 6.11 -4.88 5.77
N GLY A 94 5.77 -3.60 5.66
CA GLY A 94 6.11 -2.64 6.69
C GLY A 94 5.34 -2.82 8.01
N PRO A 95 5.81 -2.17 9.10
CA PRO A 95 5.25 -2.38 10.44
C PRO A 95 3.75 -2.08 10.53
N ILE A 96 3.01 -3.02 11.13
CA ILE A 96 1.57 -2.90 11.35
C ILE A 96 1.29 -1.84 12.41
N ILE A 97 0.33 -0.97 12.11
CA ILE A 97 -0.19 0.07 13.02
C ILE A 97 -1.46 -0.43 13.70
N LEU A 98 -2.40 -0.97 12.92
CA LEU A 98 -3.70 -1.41 13.42
C LEU A 98 -4.25 -2.53 12.53
N GLN A 99 -4.95 -3.48 13.16
CA GLN A 99 -5.76 -4.48 12.46
C GLN A 99 -7.16 -4.56 13.03
N LYS A 100 -8.14 -4.85 12.17
CA LYS A 100 -9.51 -5.16 12.57
C LYS A 100 -10.01 -6.39 11.86
N ALA A 101 -10.38 -7.41 12.63
CA ALA A 101 -10.96 -8.64 12.12
C ALA A 101 -12.42 -8.47 11.72
N VAL A 102 -12.85 -9.23 10.71
CA VAL A 102 -14.22 -9.35 10.21
C VAL A 102 -14.49 -10.84 9.91
N GLU A 103 -15.67 -11.31 10.28
CA GLU A 103 -16.13 -12.66 9.92
C GLU A 103 -16.47 -12.73 8.42
N VAL A 104 -16.15 -13.86 7.79
CA VAL A 104 -16.35 -14.09 6.34
C VAL A 104 -17.67 -14.82 6.07
#